data_AF-A0A5B1L5F6-F1
#
_entry.id   AF-A0A5B1L5F6-F1
#
_cell.length_a   1.000
_cell.length_b   1.000
_cell.length_c   1.000
_cell.angle_alpha   90.00
_cell.angle_beta   90.00
_cell.angle_gamma   90.00
#
_symmetry.space_group_name_H-M   'P 1'
#
loop_
_entity.id
_entity.type
_entity.pdbx_description
1 polymer ?
#
loop_
_entity_poly.entity_id
_entity_poly.type
_entity_poly.pdbx_seq_one_letter_code
_entity_poly.pdbx_strand_id
1 'polypeptide(L)'
;YDPARYYGKPDTPFSQLKLNEIGSWFGRRSKTPSAVAGAFSRAWWRWQHKYVQPKKVGMAPFYQLLVGSMVFFYAINYGRIKHHKNYKYH
;
A
#
# COMPACT_ATOMS: atom_id res chain seq x y z
N TYR A 1 -23.05 3.72 -7.20
CA TYR A 1 -22.11 3.38 -6.11
C TYR A 1 -20.70 3.41 -6.69
N ASP A 2 -19.80 4.20 -6.10
CA ASP A 2 -18.40 4.30 -6.54
C ASP A 2 -17.52 3.42 -5.63
N PRO A 3 -16.92 2.35 -6.18
CA PRO A 3 -16.15 1.40 -5.38
C PRO A 3 -14.79 1.95 -4.91
N ALA A 4 -14.35 3.11 -5.43
CA ALA A 4 -13.15 3.81 -4.95
C ALA A 4 -13.44 4.72 -3.74
N ARG A 5 -14.71 5.04 -3.47
CA ARG A 5 -15.09 6.04 -2.46
C ARG A 5 -15.33 5.41 -1.08
N TYR A 6 -14.87 6.09 -0.04
CA TYR A 6 -15.27 5.79 1.33
C TYR A 6 -16.46 6.68 1.68
N TYR A 7 -17.56 6.06 2.11
CA TYR A 7 -18.82 6.76 2.40
C TYR A 7 -19.02 7.07 3.89
N GLY A 8 -18.12 6.62 4.77
CA GLY A 8 -18.16 6.95 6.20
C GLY A 8 -17.54 8.32 6.49
N LYS A 9 -17.56 8.72 7.76
CA LYS A 9 -16.90 9.95 8.23
C LYS A 9 -15.39 9.89 7.95
N PRO A 10 -14.83 10.80 7.13
CA PRO A 10 -13.39 10.82 6.88
C PRO A 10 -12.65 11.18 8.18
N ASP A 11 -11.56 10.47 8.45
CA ASP A 11 -10.60 10.82 9.51
C ASP A 11 -9.57 11.81 8.94
N THR A 12 -8.84 12.45 9.84
CA THR A 12 -7.66 13.26 9.54
C THR A 12 -6.70 12.54 8.59
N PRO A 13 -6.32 13.15 7.45
CA PRO A 13 -5.31 12.60 6.55
C PRO A 13 -3.99 12.36 7.29
N PHE A 14 -3.33 11.24 7.00
CA PHE A 14 -2.09 10.88 7.69
C PHE A 14 -1.00 11.96 7.58
N SER A 15 -0.96 12.68 6.44
CA SER A 15 -0.01 13.77 6.18
C SER A 15 -0.23 15.03 7.04
N GLN A 16 -1.37 15.14 7.73
CA GLN A 16 -1.72 16.31 8.54
C GLN A 16 -1.63 16.04 10.05
N LEU A 17 -1.15 14.86 10.45
CA LEU A 17 -1.06 14.46 11.85
C LEU A 17 0.16 15.07 12.53
N LYS A 18 0.01 15.39 13.82
CA LYS A 18 1.16 15.61 14.70
C LYS A 18 1.75 14.25 15.12
N LEU A 19 3.06 14.21 15.38
CA LEU A 19 3.75 12.96 15.74
C LEU A 19 3.16 12.27 16.98
N ASN A 20 2.70 13.07 17.96
CA ASN A 20 2.06 12.57 19.18
C ASN A 20 0.63 12.01 18.95
N GLU A 21 0.01 12.28 17.80
CA GLU A 21 -1.33 11.81 17.45
C GLU A 21 -1.32 10.48 16.67
N ILE A 22 -0.15 10.03 16.20
CA ILE A 22 -0.04 8.83 15.34
C ILE A 22 -0.63 7.59 16.02
N GLY A 23 -0.31 7.37 17.30
CA GLY A 23 -0.80 6.21 18.04
C GLY A 23 -2.32 6.18 18.17
N SER A 24 -2.93 7.30 18.59
CA SER A 24 -4.38 7.41 18.74
C SER A 24 -5.10 7.34 17.38
N TRP A 25 -4.47 7.86 16.32
CA TRP A 25 -4.97 7.75 14.95
C TRP A 25 -5.09 6.28 14.50
N PHE A 26 -4.07 5.45 14.72
CA PHE A 26 -4.16 4.00 14.46
C PHE A 26 -5.18 3.31 15.38
N GLY A 27 -5.27 3.75 16.63
CA GLY A 27 -6.22 3.23 17.62
C GLY A 27 -7.67 3.28 17.17
N ARG A 28 -8.11 4.42 16.62
CA ARG A 28 -9.51 4.67 16.21
C ARG A 28 -10.00 3.88 14.99
N ARG A 29 -9.11 3.17 14.28
CA ARG A 29 -9.48 2.38 13.08
C ARG A 29 -10.14 1.05 13.46
N SER A 30 -11.18 0.68 12.71
CA SER A 30 -11.73 -0.67 12.74
C SER A 30 -10.73 -1.66 12.15
N LYS A 31 -10.41 -2.70 12.91
CA LYS A 31 -9.42 -3.75 12.58
C LYS A 31 -10.11 -5.05 12.17
N THR A 32 -11.41 -5.01 11.87
CA THR A 32 -12.13 -6.19 11.41
C THR A 32 -11.65 -6.60 10.01
N PRO A 33 -11.65 -7.91 9.68
CA PRO A 33 -11.25 -8.37 8.35
C PRO A 33 -12.04 -7.70 7.22
N SER A 34 -13.34 -7.42 7.42
CA SER A 34 -14.18 -6.73 6.45
C SER A 34 -13.76 -5.28 6.21
N ALA A 35 -13.37 -4.56 7.27
CA ALA A 35 -12.88 -3.18 7.15
C ALA A 35 -11.57 -3.12 6.35
N VAL A 36 -10.67 -4.08 6.60
CA VAL A 36 -9.40 -4.23 5.90
C VAL A 36 -9.63 -4.59 4.43
N ALA A 37 -10.45 -5.60 4.14
CA ALA A 37 -10.80 -5.98 2.76
C ALA A 37 -11.44 -4.81 1.99
N GLY A 38 -12.33 -4.06 2.64
CA GLY A 38 -12.93 -2.86 2.06
C GLY A 38 -11.90 -1.75 1.77
N ALA A 39 -10.87 -1.59 2.62
CA ALA A 39 -9.79 -0.64 2.38
C ALA A 39 -8.95 -1.03 1.16
N PHE A 40 -8.57 -2.31 1.05
CA PHE A 40 -7.85 -2.84 -0.12
C PHE A 40 -8.67 -2.72 -1.40
N SER A 41 -9.97 -3.07 -1.37
CA SER A 41 -10.86 -2.91 -2.51
C SER A 41 -10.90 -1.46 -3.01
N ARG A 42 -11.08 -0.48 -2.11
CA ARG A 42 -11.07 0.94 -2.51
C ARG A 42 -9.71 1.38 -3.07
N ALA A 43 -8.60 0.91 -2.50
CA ALA A 43 -7.26 1.22 -3.01
C ALA A 43 -7.04 0.63 -4.41
N TRP A 44 -7.51 -0.59 -4.64
CA TRP A 44 -7.48 -1.26 -5.94
C TRP A 44 -8.24 -0.47 -7.00
N TRP A 45 -9.48 -0.05 -6.71
CA TRP A 45 -10.26 0.74 -7.65
C TRP A 45 -9.66 2.11 -7.95
N ARG A 46 -9.08 2.80 -6.95
CA ARG A 46 -8.33 4.04 -7.19
C ARG A 46 -7.13 3.84 -8.11
N TRP A 47 -6.40 2.75 -7.93
CA TRP A 47 -5.26 2.40 -8.77
C TRP A 47 -5.69 2.07 -10.20
N GLN A 48 -6.74 1.26 -10.36
CA GLN A 48 -7.35 0.91 -11.64
C GLN A 48 -7.80 2.15 -12.43
N HIS A 49 -8.56 3.05 -11.80
CA HIS A 49 -9.01 4.30 -12.41
C HIS A 49 -7.86 5.19 -12.85
N LYS A 50 -6.72 5.16 -12.13
CA LYS A 50 -5.57 6.02 -12.41
C LYS A 50 -4.63 5.46 -13.49
N TYR A 51 -4.40 4.15 -13.51
CA TYR A 51 -3.32 3.57 -14.31
C TYR A 51 -3.76 2.50 -15.31
N VAL A 52 -4.97 1.96 -15.22
CA VAL A 52 -5.40 0.80 -16.04
C VAL A 52 -6.57 1.14 -16.96
N GLN A 53 -7.56 1.87 -16.48
CA GLN A 53 -8.77 2.21 -17.22
C GLN A 53 -8.72 3.46 -18.13
N PRO A 54 -7.75 4.41 -18.01
CA PRO A 54 -7.69 5.54 -18.94
C PRO A 54 -7.56 5.10 -20.40
N LYS A 55 -8.19 5.80 -21.35
CA LYS A 55 -8.18 5.43 -22.78
C LYS A 55 -6.76 5.37 -23.39
N LYS A 56 -5.82 6.15 -22.85
CA LYS A 56 -4.40 6.14 -23.22
C LYS A 56 -3.58 5.70 -22.01
N VAL A 57 -3.35 4.40 -21.89
CA VAL A 57 -2.52 3.82 -20.83
C VAL A 57 -1.08 3.68 -21.31
N GLY A 58 -0.13 4.08 -20.46
CA GLY A 58 1.30 3.76 -20.64
C GLY A 58 1.69 2.48 -19.89
N MET A 59 2.97 2.09 -19.93
CA MET A 59 3.46 0.86 -19.28
C MET A 59 3.54 0.92 -17.73
N ALA A 60 3.09 2.01 -17.12
CA ALA A 60 3.14 2.25 -15.68
C ALA A 60 2.57 1.12 -14.79
N PRO A 61 1.37 0.55 -15.04
CA PRO A 61 0.83 -0.50 -14.17
C PRO A 61 1.70 -1.76 -14.20
N PHE A 62 2.32 -2.09 -15.34
CA PHE A 62 3.23 -3.22 -15.47
C PHE A 62 4.49 -3.03 -14.64
N TYR A 63 5.14 -1.87 -14.75
CA TYR A 63 6.33 -1.56 -13.95
C TYR A 63 6.03 -1.51 -12.46
N GLN A 64 4.86 -1.00 -12.06
CA GLN A 64 4.44 -0.96 -10.66
C GLN A 64 4.25 -2.38 -10.09
N LEU A 65 3.64 -3.30 -10.85
CA LEU A 65 3.53 -4.70 -10.46
C LEU A 65 4.88 -5.41 -10.42
N LEU A 66 5.77 -5.13 -11.38
CA LEU A 66 7.12 -5.69 -11.41
C LEU A 66 7.95 -5.24 -10.21
N VAL A 67 8.01 -3.93 -9.95
CA VAL A 67 8.76 -3.41 -8.79
C VAL A 67 8.12 -3.89 -7.49
N GLY A 68 6.78 -3.92 -7.42
CA GLY A 68 6.06 -4.45 -6.26
C GLY A 68 6.39 -5.92 -5.99
N SER A 69 6.46 -6.76 -7.02
CA SER A 69 6.82 -8.17 -6.88
C SER A 69 8.29 -8.33 -6.49
N MET A 70 9.21 -7.58 -7.09
CA MET A 70 10.62 -7.58 -6.70
C MET A 70 10.81 -7.24 -5.21
N VAL A 71 10.13 -6.20 -4.72
CA VAL A 71 10.17 -5.81 -3.30
C VAL A 71 9.56 -6.88 -2.41
N PHE A 72 8.42 -7.45 -2.79
CA PHE A 72 7.78 -8.54 -2.04
C PHE A 72 8.69 -9.77 -1.94
N PHE A 73 9.25 -10.22 -3.07
CA PHE A 73 10.17 -11.35 -3.11
C PHE A 73 11.45 -11.07 -2.33
N TYR A 74 11.99 -9.85 -2.41
CA TYR A 74 13.12 -9.45 -1.59
C TYR A 74 12.80 -9.52 -0.10
N ALA A 75 11.64 -9.02 0.32
CA ALA A 75 11.23 -9.02 1.73
C ALA A 75 11.09 -10.45 2.30
N ILE A 76 10.43 -11.36 1.59
CA ILE A 76 10.27 -12.76 2.07
C ILE A 76 11.59 -13.53 2.05
N ASN A 77 12.48 -13.24 1.10
CA ASN A 77 13.79 -13.88 0.99
C ASN A 77 14.89 -13.17 1.78
N TYR A 78 14.59 -12.02 2.40
CA TYR A 78 15.58 -11.19 3.09
C TYR A 78 16.35 -11.96 4.17
N GLY A 79 15.66 -12.86 4.89
CA GLY A 79 16.27 -13.72 5.89
C GLY A 79 17.40 -14.61 5.36
N ARG A 80 17.34 -15.00 4.08
CA ARG A 80 18.36 -15.81 3.39
C ARG A 80 19.42 -14.91 2.73
N ILE A 81 19.01 -13.77 2.17
CA ILE A 81 19.91 -12.86 1.45
C ILE A 81 20.82 -12.08 2.43
N LYS A 82 20.35 -11.81 3.65
CA LYS A 82 21.07 -10.98 4.63
C LYS A 82 22.46 -11.49 5.03
N HIS A 83 22.76 -12.76 4.80
CA HIS A 83 24.06 -13.34 5.19
C HIS A 83 25.24 -12.67 4.47
N HIS A 84 24.99 -12.07 3.29
CA HIS A 84 26.00 -11.38 2.50
C HIS A 84 26.28 -9.94 3.00
N LYS A 85 25.56 -9.44 4.03
CA LYS A 85 25.79 -8.10 4.56
C LYS A 85 27.12 -7.94 5.30
N ASN A 86 27.66 -9.04 5.84
CA ASN A 86 28.89 -9.05 6.64
C ASN A 86 30.05 -9.72 5.90
N TYR A 87 30.14 -9.52 4.58
CA TYR A 87 31.28 -10.02 3.81
C TYR A 87 32.48 -9.08 4.03
N LYS A 88 33.51 -9.55 4.76
CA LYS A 88 34.69 -8.74 5.14
C LYS A 88 35.67 -8.52 3.98
N TYR A 89 35.57 -9.32 2.93
CA TYR A 89 36.35 -9.23 1.70
C TYR A 89 35.39 -9.47 0.54
N HIS A 90 35.46 -8.64 -0.50
CA HIS A 90 34.53 -8.60 -1.64
C HIS A 90 34.13 -9.96 -2.20
#